data_AF-A0A4Z0YHH0-F1
#
_entry.id   AF-A0A4Z0YHH0-F1
#
_cell.length_a   1.000
_cell.length_b   1.000
_cell.length_c   1.000
_cell.angle_alpha   90.00
_cell.angle_beta   90.00
_cell.angle_gamma   90.00
#
_symmetry.space_group_name_H-M   'P 1'
#
loop_
_entity.id
_entity.type
_entity.pdbx_description
1 polymer ?
#
loop_
_entity_poly.entity_id
_entity_poly.type
_entity_poly.pdbx_seq_one_letter_code
_entity_poly.pdbx_strand_id
1 'polypeptide(L)' 'MPVLEAATPGAGAYLNEGNWAQPNWQSEFYGSNYGRLRRIKASYDPDDLLYCLTCVGSEAWAQDSDGRLCTTKS' A
#
# COMPACT_ATOMS: atom_id res chain seq x y z
N MET A 1 -8.60 -10.21 3.10
CA MET A 1 -9.31 -11.26 3.87
C MET A 1 -10.65 -11.57 3.20
N PRO A 2 -10.70 -12.60 2.34
CA PRO A 2 -11.82 -12.75 1.39
C PRO A 2 -13.21 -12.90 2.04
N VAL A 3 -13.31 -13.62 3.17
CA VAL A 3 -14.60 -13.84 3.85
C VAL A 3 -15.15 -12.56 4.47
N LEU A 4 -14.29 -11.71 5.04
CA LEU A 4 -14.72 -10.45 5.64
C LEU A 4 -15.15 -9.45 4.56
N GLU A 5 -14.36 -9.31 3.49
CA GLU A 5 -14.69 -8.44 2.35
C GLU A 5 -16.04 -8.80 1.72
N ALA A 6 -16.32 -10.10 1.53
CA ALA A 6 -17.58 -10.56 1.00
C ALA A 6 -18.77 -10.30 1.95
N ALA A 7 -18.54 -10.34 3.26
CA ALA A 7 -19.56 -10.06 4.26
C ALA A 7 -19.82 -8.55 4.47
N THR A 8 -18.84 -7.69 4.16
CA THR A 8 -18.91 -6.24 4.36
C THR A 8 -18.54 -5.46 3.09
N PRO A 9 -19.34 -5.58 2.01
CA PRO A 9 -19.03 -4.93 0.74
C PRO A 9 -18.96 -3.40 0.89
N GLY A 10 -17.89 -2.80 0.38
CA GLY A 10 -17.66 -1.35 0.43
C GLY A 10 -17.08 -0.84 1.75
N ALA A 11 -16.87 -1.71 2.75
CA ALA A 11 -16.04 -1.39 3.89
C ALA A 11 -14.55 -1.34 3.49
N GLY A 12 -13.71 -0.85 4.39
CA GLY A 12 -12.25 -0.98 4.29
C GLY A 12 -11.70 -1.75 5.49
N ALA A 13 -10.38 -1.84 5.58
CA ALA A 13 -9.66 -2.45 6.67
C ALA A 13 -8.76 -1.44 7.39
N TYR A 14 -8.67 -1.57 8.71
CA TYR A 14 -7.78 -0.73 9.50
C TYR A 14 -6.33 -1.13 9.26
N LEU A 15 -5.54 -0.21 8.69
CA LEU A 15 -4.19 -0.51 8.20
C LEU A 15 -3.24 -1.07 9.28
N ASN A 16 -3.32 -0.59 10.52
CA ASN A 16 -2.40 -1.01 11.59
C ASN A 16 -2.70 -2.43 12.10
N GLU A 17 -3.88 -2.97 11.83
CA GLU A 17 -4.30 -4.33 12.19
C GLU A 17 -4.66 -5.15 10.93
N GLY A 18 -4.19 -4.69 9.76
CA GLY A 18 -4.44 -5.29 8.47
C GLY A 18 -3.49 -6.44 8.15
N ASN A 19 -3.83 -7.21 7.12
CA ASN A 19 -2.94 -8.24 6.59
C ASN A 19 -1.93 -7.63 5.61
N TRP A 20 -0.64 -7.87 5.82
CA TRP A 20 0.44 -7.43 4.94
C TRP A 20 0.31 -7.94 3.49
N ALA A 21 -0.36 -9.07 3.29
CA ALA A 21 -0.57 -9.70 1.99
C ALA A 21 -1.89 -9.27 1.30
N GLN A 22 -2.54 -8.19 1.76
CA GLN A 22 -3.79 -7.74 1.17
C GLN A 22 -3.59 -7.27 -0.28
N PRO A 23 -4.19 -7.92 -1.30
CA PRO A 23 -3.87 -7.65 -2.69
C PRO A 23 -4.32 -6.26 -3.18
N ASN A 24 -5.42 -5.74 -2.64
CA ASN A 24 -5.99 -4.43 -2.97
C ASN A 24 -5.82 -3.42 -1.81
N TRP A 25 -4.71 -3.52 -1.08
CA TRP A 25 -4.42 -2.71 0.12
C TRP A 25 -4.59 -1.20 -0.09
N GLN A 26 -4.32 -0.65 -1.28
CA GLN A 26 -4.53 0.79 -1.52
C GLN A 26 -5.98 1.19 -1.26
N SER A 27 -6.94 0.39 -1.75
CA SER A 27 -8.36 0.65 -1.57
C SER A 27 -8.81 0.30 -0.16
N GLU A 28 -8.37 -0.84 0.36
CA GLU A 28 -8.85 -1.32 1.67
C GLU A 28 -8.35 -0.44 2.82
N PHE A 29 -7.10 0.02 2.78
CA PHE A 29 -6.50 0.77 3.90
C PHE A 29 -6.69 2.28 3.78
N TYR A 30 -6.75 2.80 2.55
CA TYR A 30 -6.77 4.25 2.32
C TYR A 30 -8.00 4.72 1.54
N GLY A 31 -8.66 3.84 0.81
CA GLY A 31 -9.85 4.14 0.01
C GLY A 31 -9.64 5.31 -0.95
N SER A 32 -10.64 6.17 -1.03
CA SER A 32 -10.63 7.37 -1.89
C SER A 32 -9.52 8.38 -1.55
N ASN A 33 -8.91 8.28 -0.37
CA ASN A 33 -7.82 9.18 0.04
C ASN A 33 -6.48 8.83 -0.61
N TYR A 34 -6.31 7.62 -1.16
CA TYR A 34 -5.02 7.13 -1.65
C TYR A 34 -4.35 8.10 -2.62
N GLY A 35 -5.09 8.60 -3.63
CA GLY A 35 -4.56 9.52 -4.62
C GLY A 35 -4.07 10.86 -4.04
N ARG A 36 -4.75 11.37 -3.00
CA ARG A 36 -4.30 12.59 -2.29
C ARG A 36 -3.05 12.30 -1.47
N LEU A 37 -3.02 11.20 -0.74
CA LEU A 37 -1.88 10.81 0.09
C LEU A 37 -0.64 10.55 -0.76
N ARG A 38 -0.78 9.90 -1.93
CA ARG A 38 0.34 9.67 -2.85
C ARG A 38 0.96 10.97 -3.35
N ARG A 39 0.15 11.99 -3.65
CA ARG A 39 0.63 13.32 -4.01
C ARG A 39 1.41 13.98 -2.86
N ILE A 40 0.88 13.91 -1.64
CA ILE A 40 1.55 14.44 -0.44
C ILE A 40 2.89 13.72 -0.24
N LYS A 41 2.90 12.39 -0.27
CA LYS A 41 4.11 11.56 -0.17
C LYS A 41 5.16 11.99 -1.20
N ALA A 42 4.77 12.17 -2.47
CA ALA A 42 5.69 12.62 -3.52
C ALA A 42 6.24 14.05 -3.29
N SER A 43 5.51 14.92 -2.57
CA SER A 43 6.01 16.27 -2.23
C SER A 43 7.06 16.25 -1.12
N TYR A 44 6.96 15.32 -0.16
CA TYR A 44 7.83 15.26 1.02
C TYR A 44 8.95 14.22 0.90
N ASP A 45 8.74 13.17 0.11
CA ASP A 45 9.70 12.11 -0.16
C ASP A 45 9.66 11.74 -1.66
N PRO A 46 10.22 12.61 -2.52
CA PRO A 46 10.16 12.46 -3.98
C PRO A 46 10.97 11.25 -4.49
N ASP A 47 11.98 10.82 -3.74
CA ASP A 47 12.86 9.70 -4.08
C ASP A 47 12.40 8.37 -3.48
N ASP A 48 11.22 8.35 -2.84
CA ASP A 48 10.60 7.19 -2.19
C ASP A 48 11.57 6.51 -1.18
N LEU A 49 12.37 7.29 -0.44
CA LEU A 49 13.37 6.82 0.54
C LEU A 49 12.72 6.09 1.74
N LEU A 50 11.60 6.61 2.22
CA LEU A 50 10.88 6.04 3.37
C LEU A 50 9.91 4.97 2.88
N TYR A 51 10.38 3.72 2.91
CA TYR A 51 9.62 2.54 2.53
C TYR A 51 9.03 1.80 3.74
N CYS A 52 7.80 1.32 3.58
CA CYS A 52 7.23 0.26 4.39
C CYS A 52 6.19 -0.51 3.57
N LEU A 53 6.06 -1.82 3.83
CA LEU A 53 5.14 -2.68 3.10
C LEU A 53 3.69 -2.19 3.31
N THR A 54 2.92 -2.07 2.22
CA THR A 54 1.56 -1.50 2.16
C THR A 54 1.42 -0.01 2.52
N CYS A 55 2.52 0.71 2.74
CA CYS A 55 2.46 2.15 2.91
C CYS A 55 2.18 2.87 1.58
N VAL A 56 1.65 4.08 1.65
CA VAL A 56 1.40 4.93 0.48
C VAL A 56 2.67 5.09 -0.37
N GLY A 57 2.61 4.69 -1.64
CA GLY A 57 3.73 4.75 -2.58
C GLY A 57 4.66 3.52 -2.56
N SER A 58 4.42 2.54 -1.69
CA SER A 58 5.26 1.33 -1.59
C SER A 58 5.27 0.48 -2.85
N GLU A 59 4.29 0.63 -3.74
CA GLU A 59 4.22 -0.01 -5.06
C GLU A 59 5.33 0.42 -6.03
N ALA A 60 6.06 1.49 -5.72
CA ALA A 60 7.27 1.89 -6.44
C ALA A 60 8.46 0.93 -6.22
N TRP A 61 8.32 -0.01 -5.28
CA TRP A 61 9.33 -0.96 -4.89
C TRP A 61 8.77 -2.37 -4.75
N ALA A 62 9.59 -3.37 -5.06
CA ALA A 62 9.29 -4.78 -4.84
C ALA A 62 10.49 -5.46 -4.18
N GLN A 63 10.21 -6.42 -3.30
CA GLN A 63 11.24 -7.24 -2.68
C GLN A 63 11.59 -8.41 -3.61
N ASP A 64 12.87 -8.64 -3.89
CA ASP A 64 13.34 -9.81 -4.63
C ASP A 64 13.35 -11.08 -3.75
N SER A 65 13.72 -12.23 -4.33
CA SER A 65 13.78 -13.50 -3.60
C SER A 65 14.80 -13.54 -2.46
N ASP A 66 15.81 -12.66 -2.52
CA ASP A 66 16.87 -12.54 -1.51
C ASP A 66 16.51 -11.50 -0.42
N GLY A 67 15.35 -10.85 -0.54
CA GLY A 67 14.91 -9.84 0.40
C GLY A 67 15.37 -8.41 0.06
N ARG A 68 16.05 -8.18 -1.07
CA ARG A 68 16.48 -6.83 -1.48
C ARG A 68 15.31 -6.03 -2.00
N LEU A 69 15.30 -4.73 -1.71
CA LEU A 69 14.29 -3.82 -2.23
C LEU A 69 14.75 -3.23 -3.56
N CYS A 70 13.97 -3.46 -4.62
CA CYS A 70 14.26 -3.07 -6.00
C CYS A 70 13.16 -2.16 -6.55
N THR A 71 13.51 -1.17 -7.37
CA THR A 71 12.53 -0.28 -7.99
C THR A 71 11.65 -1.05 -8.96
N THR A 72 10.35 -0.79 -8.96
CA THR A 72 9.41 -1.36 -9.96
C THR A 72 9.36 -0.54 -11.25
N LYS A 73 9.96 0.65 -11.26
CA LYS A 73 10.14 1.48 -12.46
C LYS A 73 11.17 0.78 -13.37
N SER A 74 10.76 0.47 -14.60
CA SER A 74 11.66 0.04 -15.69
C SER A 74 12.42 1.21 -16.29
#